data_AF-A0A0C2ZRZ5-F1
#
_entry.id   AF-A0A0C2ZRZ5-F1
#
_cell.length_a   1.000
_cell.length_b   1.000
_cell.length_c   1.000
_cell.angle_alpha   90.00
_cell.angle_beta   90.00
_cell.angle_gamma   90.00
#
_symmetry.space_group_name_H-M   'P 1'
#
loop_
_entity.id
_entity.type
_entity.pdbx_description
1 polymer ?
#
loop_
_entity_poly.entity_id
_entity_poly.type
_entity_poly.pdbx_seq_one_letter_code
_entity_poly.pdbx_strand_id
1 'polypeptide(L)'
;MKAKTLLIASLLLPNLLLSSSVILEESFENLRDKKGWHILKDNVIGDHGAVWTTDTNGVELQREVVSDSADGKVHAELDAKHNVKISTKITPTEATNYKLSFAIKPRDKNNNKDTSAMSVKLFNQIVTIRSNSSGELSIKNKNNNLKVSQTPHDNGWSKIEIDYDSVDRSKKSLIISGIGTDDSYGMLLDSIKLIAKDANDTQESNQTNPLPDGILLKESFENLRDKKGWHILKGSIRGDHGTVWKSDDNGLELQREVVSDSADGKVHAELDAKHNVKISTKITPTEATNYKLSFALKPRDKKGDKSTSAIRINLFKQVVSIRSSSSGELSIKNKNENVKVTQTPQDNGWSKIEINYSDINKSNNALVIRGIGKDDSYGMLLDDIELRSSTQENNATEVIHGHTLPPEPDPTINNATLGGVDSNGNGVRDDVERAIYKKYDNKLDVVVLMDEAKFNQRTMVEPISNAQEIVKDSTKTGNCELYLINLKSSGVTGNKVISNMKYVDNITFNTPERVKKYLDYNQALSGGVYGGPISDWNRQACSEEVVKVLEEMGL
;
A
#
# COMPACT_ATOMS: atom_id res chain seq x y z
N MET A 1 -21.16 49.43 31.16
CA MET A 1 -22.10 48.34 30.79
C MET A 1 -22.40 48.46 29.29
N LYS A 2 -21.74 47.66 28.44
CA LYS A 2 -22.09 47.37 27.04
C LYS A 2 -21.19 46.19 26.61
N ALA A 3 -21.73 44.98 26.68
CA ALA A 3 -21.05 43.77 26.26
C ALA A 3 -21.01 43.74 24.72
N LYS A 4 -19.82 43.60 24.14
CA LYS A 4 -19.63 43.31 22.71
C LYS A 4 -19.80 41.81 22.53
N THR A 5 -20.86 41.41 21.84
CA THR A 5 -21.11 40.05 21.37
C THR A 5 -20.05 39.70 20.32
N LEU A 6 -19.22 38.69 20.61
CA LEU A 6 -18.26 38.10 19.68
C LEU A 6 -19.02 37.09 18.80
N LEU A 7 -19.15 37.39 17.51
CA LEU A 7 -19.72 36.48 16.52
C LEU A 7 -18.64 35.47 16.15
N ILE A 8 -18.75 34.23 16.65
CA ILE A 8 -17.91 33.12 16.20
C ILE A 8 -18.47 32.66 14.85
N ALA A 9 -17.75 32.98 13.77
CA ALA A 9 -18.00 32.38 12.47
C ALA A 9 -17.62 30.89 12.57
N SER A 10 -18.64 30.02 12.65
CA SER A 10 -18.47 28.58 12.44
C SER A 10 -18.14 28.38 10.95
N LEU A 11 -16.86 28.19 10.67
CA LEU A 11 -16.40 27.62 9.41
C LEU A 11 -16.98 26.21 9.31
N LEU A 12 -17.98 26.04 8.44
CA LEU A 12 -18.43 24.74 7.98
C LEU A 12 -17.24 24.08 7.26
N LEU A 13 -16.58 23.17 7.95
CA LEU A 13 -15.67 22.20 7.33
C LEU A 13 -16.46 21.41 6.28
N PRO A 14 -15.92 21.20 5.06
CA PRO A 14 -16.52 20.24 4.15
C PRO A 14 -16.55 18.87 4.84
N ASN A 15 -17.70 18.20 4.81
CA ASN A 15 -17.84 16.82 5.27
C ASN A 15 -16.79 15.95 4.56
N LEU A 16 -15.72 15.59 5.27
CA LEU A 16 -14.83 14.51 4.85
C LEU A 16 -15.68 13.24 4.80
N LEU A 17 -15.86 12.70 3.59
CA LEU A 17 -16.31 11.33 3.40
C LEU A 17 -15.17 10.41 3.87
N LEU A 18 -15.25 9.95 5.13
CA LEU A 18 -14.30 8.98 5.68
C LEU A 18 -14.70 7.58 5.20
N SER A 19 -13.80 6.92 4.45
CA SER A 19 -13.98 5.57 3.94
C SER A 19 -13.59 4.51 4.97
N SER A 20 -14.34 3.40 5.05
CA SER A 20 -13.94 2.22 5.81
C SER A 20 -12.63 1.60 5.30
N SER A 21 -11.68 1.31 6.19
CA SER A 21 -10.37 0.72 5.84
C SER A 21 -10.31 -0.76 6.17
N VAL A 22 -9.87 -1.64 5.26
CA VAL A 22 -9.64 -3.07 5.56
C VAL A 22 -8.35 -3.25 6.35
N ILE A 23 -8.44 -3.98 7.45
CA ILE A 23 -7.35 -4.21 8.40
C ILE A 23 -6.78 -5.62 8.30
N LEU A 24 -7.63 -6.59 7.98
CA LEU A 24 -7.30 -8.01 7.89
C LEU A 24 -8.23 -8.65 6.85
N GLU A 25 -7.69 -9.54 6.03
CA GLU A 25 -8.47 -10.38 5.12
C GLU A 25 -7.77 -11.74 4.98
N GLU A 26 -8.52 -12.85 5.14
CA GLU A 26 -8.03 -14.22 5.10
C GLU A 26 -9.07 -15.18 4.49
N SER A 27 -8.66 -15.90 3.45
CA SER A 27 -9.44 -16.91 2.72
C SER A 27 -8.85 -18.33 2.82
N PHE A 28 -7.65 -18.48 3.39
CA PHE A 28 -6.90 -19.74 3.51
C PHE A 28 -6.39 -20.34 2.19
N GLU A 29 -6.75 -19.78 1.03
CA GLU A 29 -6.42 -20.34 -0.29
C GLU A 29 -4.91 -20.46 -0.53
N ASN A 30 -4.14 -19.47 -0.07
CA ASN A 30 -2.69 -19.45 -0.25
C ASN A 30 -1.94 -20.41 0.69
N LEU A 31 -2.63 -20.96 1.69
CA LEU A 31 -2.03 -21.83 2.69
C LEU A 31 -2.07 -23.31 2.29
N ARG A 32 -2.80 -23.66 1.22
CA ARG A 32 -2.96 -25.05 0.80
C ARG A 32 -3.27 -25.23 -0.69
N ASP A 33 -2.37 -25.91 -1.40
CA ASP A 33 -2.53 -26.23 -2.82
C ASP A 33 -3.02 -27.66 -3.12
N LYS A 34 -2.78 -28.61 -2.20
CA LYS A 34 -3.14 -30.04 -2.36
C LYS A 34 -4.52 -30.36 -1.81
N LYS A 35 -5.28 -31.21 -2.51
CA LYS A 35 -6.52 -31.79 -1.96
C LYS A 35 -6.24 -32.56 -0.67
N GLY A 36 -7.23 -32.68 0.22
CA GLY A 36 -7.10 -33.45 1.47
C GLY A 36 -7.15 -32.60 2.74
N TRP A 37 -6.58 -33.15 3.82
CA TRP A 37 -6.41 -32.53 5.15
C TRP A 37 -4.94 -32.20 5.42
N HIS A 38 -4.67 -31.20 6.25
CA HIS A 38 -3.33 -30.72 6.59
C HIS A 38 -3.44 -29.87 7.85
N ILE A 39 -2.67 -30.24 8.86
CA ILE A 39 -2.58 -29.49 10.09
C ILE A 39 -1.45 -28.47 9.94
N LEU A 40 -1.81 -27.20 9.94
CA LEU A 40 -0.85 -26.11 10.08
C LEU A 40 -0.50 -25.93 11.55
N LYS A 41 0.81 -25.93 11.84
CA LYS A 41 1.37 -25.63 13.15
C LYS A 41 2.30 -24.43 13.03
N ASP A 42 2.53 -23.76 14.16
CA ASP A 42 3.37 -22.57 14.29
C ASP A 42 2.79 -21.32 13.60
N ASN A 43 3.66 -20.32 13.37
CA ASN A 43 3.27 -19.09 12.69
C ASN A 43 3.19 -19.32 11.18
N VAL A 44 2.06 -18.95 10.59
CA VAL A 44 1.80 -19.06 9.16
C VAL A 44 1.47 -17.69 8.61
N ILE A 45 2.03 -17.36 7.44
CA ILE A 45 1.71 -16.13 6.72
C ILE A 45 0.54 -16.46 5.80
N GLY A 46 -0.64 -15.99 6.18
CA GLY A 46 -1.86 -16.04 5.41
C GLY A 46 -1.96 -14.89 4.40
N ASP A 47 -3.18 -14.62 3.97
CA ASP A 47 -3.42 -13.65 2.91
C ASP A 47 -3.02 -12.23 3.33
N HIS A 48 -2.59 -11.41 2.36
CA HIS A 48 -2.21 -10.01 2.58
C HIS A 48 -1.13 -9.81 3.68
N GLY A 49 -0.32 -10.84 3.96
CA GLY A 49 0.73 -10.80 4.98
C GLY A 49 0.24 -11.00 6.41
N ALA A 50 -1.02 -11.40 6.61
CA ALA A 50 -1.57 -11.70 7.92
C ALA A 50 -0.79 -12.85 8.57
N VAL A 51 -0.13 -12.58 9.71
CA VAL A 51 0.58 -13.64 10.44
C VAL A 51 -0.37 -14.28 11.44
N TRP A 52 -0.72 -15.53 11.18
CA TRP A 52 -1.55 -16.36 12.04
C TRP A 52 -0.69 -17.25 12.93
N THR A 53 -0.94 -17.21 14.23
CA THR A 53 -0.35 -18.13 15.20
C THR A 53 -1.40 -19.16 15.58
N THR A 54 -1.08 -20.44 15.38
CA THR A 54 -1.88 -21.56 15.89
C THR A 54 -1.42 -21.96 17.28
N ASP A 55 -2.28 -22.62 18.05
CA ASP A 55 -1.83 -23.34 19.25
C ASP A 55 -1.11 -24.66 18.89
N THR A 56 -0.80 -25.46 19.92
CA THR A 56 -0.08 -26.74 19.80
C THR A 56 -0.84 -27.82 19.04
N ASN A 57 -2.18 -27.72 18.99
CA ASN A 57 -3.02 -28.65 18.23
C ASN A 57 -2.90 -28.37 16.74
N GLY A 58 -2.70 -27.10 16.37
CA GLY A 58 -2.62 -26.64 14.99
C GLY A 58 -4.00 -26.57 14.34
N VAL A 59 -4.17 -25.73 13.33
CA VAL A 59 -5.46 -25.62 12.61
C VAL A 59 -5.46 -26.55 11.41
N GLU A 60 -6.54 -27.30 11.23
CA GLU A 60 -6.71 -28.10 10.01
C GLU A 60 -7.24 -27.23 8.88
N LEU A 61 -6.54 -27.23 7.75
CA LEU A 61 -7.09 -26.73 6.50
C LEU A 61 -7.62 -27.88 5.66
N GLN A 62 -8.71 -27.67 4.95
CA GLN A 62 -9.40 -28.68 4.17
C GLN A 62 -9.59 -28.18 2.75
N ARG A 63 -9.35 -29.03 1.73
CA ARG A 63 -9.56 -28.66 0.32
C ARG A 63 -10.32 -29.72 -0.45
N GLU A 64 -11.55 -29.40 -0.83
CA GLU A 64 -12.46 -30.27 -1.60
C GLU A 64 -12.67 -31.67 -0.98
N VAL A 65 -12.90 -31.75 0.34
CA VAL A 65 -13.04 -33.06 1.01
C VAL A 65 -14.29 -33.18 1.89
N VAL A 66 -14.49 -32.29 2.86
CA VAL A 66 -15.62 -32.39 3.81
C VAL A 66 -16.81 -31.54 3.41
N SER A 67 -16.55 -30.41 2.76
CA SER A 67 -17.54 -29.48 2.24
C SER A 67 -16.88 -28.66 1.13
N ASP A 68 -17.71 -28.10 0.26
CA ASP A 68 -17.31 -26.93 -0.51
C ASP A 68 -17.03 -25.77 0.45
N SER A 69 -16.01 -24.96 0.15
CA SER A 69 -15.65 -23.74 0.90
C SER A 69 -16.68 -22.63 0.69
N ALA A 70 -16.67 -21.61 1.55
CA ALA A 70 -17.53 -20.45 1.39
C ALA A 70 -17.07 -19.58 0.22
N ASP A 71 -15.75 -19.44 0.09
CA ASP A 71 -15.05 -18.87 -1.06
C ASP A 71 -13.90 -19.80 -1.48
N GLY A 72 -13.49 -19.74 -2.75
CA GLY A 72 -12.38 -20.56 -3.23
C GLY A 72 -12.57 -22.08 -3.04
N LYS A 73 -11.57 -22.75 -2.47
CA LYS A 73 -11.46 -24.23 -2.35
C LYS A 73 -10.93 -24.70 -1.00
N VAL A 74 -10.41 -23.82 -0.16
CA VAL A 74 -9.79 -24.12 1.13
C VAL A 74 -10.62 -23.48 2.23
N HIS A 75 -10.72 -24.14 3.39
CA HIS A 75 -11.29 -23.56 4.60
C HIS A 75 -10.63 -24.18 5.82
N ALA A 76 -10.79 -23.57 6.99
CA ALA A 76 -10.29 -24.08 8.25
C ALA A 76 -11.36 -24.90 9.00
N GLU A 77 -10.97 -25.97 9.69
CA GLU A 77 -11.79 -26.65 10.71
C GLU A 77 -11.21 -26.40 12.10
N LEU A 78 -12.05 -25.90 13.01
CA LEU A 78 -11.62 -25.47 14.34
C LEU A 78 -11.60 -26.56 15.42
N ASP A 79 -12.03 -27.78 15.08
CA ASP A 79 -12.05 -28.93 16.00
C ASP A 79 -11.93 -30.27 15.26
N ALA A 80 -10.92 -30.38 14.38
CA ALA A 80 -10.73 -31.59 13.56
C ALA A 80 -10.21 -32.80 14.36
N LYS A 81 -9.59 -32.55 15.52
CA LYS A 81 -9.12 -33.59 16.46
C LYS A 81 -9.19 -33.14 17.90
N HIS A 82 -8.98 -31.87 18.13
CA HIS A 82 -9.15 -31.16 19.39
C HIS A 82 -9.51 -29.72 19.05
N ASN A 83 -10.21 -29.04 19.95
CA ASN A 83 -10.44 -27.60 19.84
C ASN A 83 -9.11 -26.86 19.59
N VAL A 84 -9.11 -26.02 18.55
CA VAL A 84 -7.93 -25.26 18.13
C VAL A 84 -8.17 -23.78 18.34
N LYS A 85 -7.08 -23.04 18.55
CA LYS A 85 -7.05 -21.59 18.57
C LYS A 85 -6.13 -21.06 17.49
N ILE A 86 -6.65 -20.13 16.68
CA ILE A 86 -5.86 -19.28 15.79
C ILE A 86 -5.93 -17.84 16.28
N SER A 87 -4.84 -17.11 16.11
CA SER A 87 -4.77 -15.70 16.51
C SER A 87 -3.87 -14.89 15.60
N THR A 88 -4.20 -13.62 15.43
CA THR A 88 -3.35 -12.68 14.69
C THR A 88 -3.31 -11.33 15.40
N LYS A 89 -2.22 -10.59 15.18
CA LYS A 89 -2.09 -9.22 15.66
C LYS A 89 -2.73 -8.29 14.65
N ILE A 90 -3.43 -7.29 15.16
CA ILE A 90 -4.15 -6.30 14.35
C ILE A 90 -3.30 -5.04 14.27
N THR A 91 -3.08 -4.56 13.05
CA THR A 91 -2.37 -3.31 12.81
C THR A 91 -3.18 -2.14 13.41
N PRO A 92 -2.56 -1.26 14.23
CA PRO A 92 -3.26 -0.13 14.83
C PRO A 92 -3.80 0.82 13.76
N THR A 93 -5.03 1.30 13.94
CA THR A 93 -5.57 2.45 13.20
C THR A 93 -6.13 3.48 14.16
N GLU A 94 -6.41 4.68 13.65
CA GLU A 94 -7.07 5.72 14.45
C GLU A 94 -8.58 5.48 14.65
N ALA A 95 -9.17 4.53 13.91
CA ALA A 95 -10.60 4.24 14.00
C ALA A 95 -11.01 3.69 15.38
N THR A 96 -12.22 4.08 15.79
CA THR A 96 -12.82 3.68 17.07
C THR A 96 -13.94 2.65 16.90
N ASN A 97 -14.45 2.45 15.68
CA ASN A 97 -15.42 1.41 15.38
C ASN A 97 -14.83 0.43 14.36
N TYR A 98 -15.30 -0.82 14.38
CA TYR A 98 -14.81 -1.88 13.50
C TYR A 98 -15.96 -2.81 13.11
N LYS A 99 -15.87 -3.46 11.95
CA LYS A 99 -16.72 -4.60 11.60
C LYS A 99 -15.84 -5.80 11.27
N LEU A 100 -16.08 -6.91 11.96
CA LEU A 100 -15.51 -8.21 11.64
C LEU A 100 -16.56 -9.03 10.92
N SER A 101 -16.24 -9.58 9.75
CA SER A 101 -17.08 -10.56 9.06
C SER A 101 -16.31 -11.84 8.78
N PHE A 102 -17.00 -12.98 8.79
CA PHE A 102 -16.44 -14.28 8.43
C PHE A 102 -17.58 -15.25 8.08
N ALA A 103 -17.27 -16.28 7.29
CA ALA A 103 -18.21 -17.35 6.95
C ALA A 103 -17.98 -18.57 7.83
N ILE A 104 -19.06 -19.20 8.29
CA ILE A 104 -19.00 -20.42 9.10
C ILE A 104 -20.01 -21.47 8.67
N LYS A 105 -19.68 -22.73 8.92
CA LYS A 105 -20.56 -23.87 8.67
C LYS A 105 -20.38 -24.93 9.76
N PRO A 106 -21.45 -25.32 10.49
CA PRO A 106 -21.39 -26.45 11.42
C PRO A 106 -21.07 -27.75 10.70
N ARG A 107 -20.19 -28.57 11.27
CA ARG A 107 -19.92 -29.93 10.79
C ARG A 107 -21.04 -30.87 11.17
N ASP A 108 -21.38 -31.73 10.23
CA ASP A 108 -22.40 -32.77 10.43
C ASP A 108 -21.76 -34.04 10.98
N LYS A 109 -22.18 -34.44 12.18
CA LYS A 109 -21.91 -35.73 12.79
C LYS A 109 -23.19 -36.56 12.80
N ASN A 110 -23.38 -37.44 11.82
CA ASN A 110 -24.52 -38.36 11.74
C ASN A 110 -25.90 -37.66 11.84
N ASN A 111 -26.10 -36.59 11.06
CA ASN A 111 -27.25 -35.69 11.09
C ASN A 111 -27.39 -34.86 12.38
N ASN A 112 -26.35 -34.80 13.21
CA ASN A 112 -26.28 -33.93 14.38
C ASN A 112 -25.15 -32.91 14.21
N LYS A 113 -25.51 -31.62 14.32
CA LYS A 113 -24.57 -30.49 14.22
C LYS A 113 -24.29 -29.84 15.57
N ASP A 114 -24.95 -30.25 16.65
CA ASP A 114 -24.90 -29.55 17.96
C ASP A 114 -23.52 -29.53 18.65
N THR A 115 -22.56 -30.28 18.13
CA THR A 115 -21.18 -30.34 18.60
C THR A 115 -20.33 -29.17 18.10
N SER A 116 -20.76 -28.50 17.02
CA SER A 116 -20.02 -27.39 16.41
C SER A 116 -20.24 -26.08 17.17
N ALA A 117 -19.17 -25.58 17.77
CA ALA A 117 -19.16 -24.32 18.47
C ALA A 117 -17.82 -23.58 18.31
N MET A 118 -17.87 -22.25 18.33
CA MET A 118 -16.69 -21.39 18.26
C MET A 118 -16.82 -20.16 19.17
N SER A 119 -15.69 -19.55 19.48
CA SER A 119 -15.64 -18.22 20.09
C SER A 119 -14.72 -17.30 19.31
N VAL A 120 -15.12 -16.04 19.21
CA VAL A 120 -14.35 -14.97 18.58
C VAL A 120 -14.10 -13.90 19.63
N LYS A 121 -12.83 -13.57 19.85
CA LYS A 121 -12.41 -12.52 20.77
C LYS A 121 -11.67 -11.42 20.01
N LEU A 122 -12.17 -10.21 20.14
CA LEU A 122 -11.59 -9.00 19.57
C LEU A 122 -11.84 -7.81 20.50
N PHE A 123 -10.85 -6.96 20.72
CA PHE A 123 -10.90 -5.83 21.67
C PHE A 123 -11.37 -6.23 23.08
N ASN A 124 -10.96 -7.43 23.52
CA ASN A 124 -11.38 -8.09 24.76
C ASN A 124 -12.88 -8.42 24.87
N GLN A 125 -13.65 -8.23 23.81
CA GLN A 125 -15.05 -8.63 23.72
C GLN A 125 -15.14 -10.03 23.10
N ILE A 126 -16.01 -10.88 23.66
CA ILE A 126 -16.14 -12.28 23.24
C ILE A 126 -17.55 -12.50 22.71
N VAL A 127 -17.61 -13.03 21.48
CA VAL A 127 -18.81 -13.57 20.86
C VAL A 127 -18.67 -15.08 20.81
N THR A 128 -19.71 -15.79 21.24
CA THR A 128 -19.77 -17.26 21.22
C THR A 128 -20.88 -17.70 20.29
N ILE A 129 -20.57 -18.63 19.39
CA ILE A 129 -21.51 -19.15 18.41
C ILE A 129 -21.61 -20.66 18.61
N ARG A 130 -22.85 -21.15 18.77
CA ARG A 130 -23.14 -22.59 18.91
C ARG A 130 -24.22 -22.98 17.93
N SER A 131 -24.08 -24.14 17.31
CA SER A 131 -25.16 -24.72 16.52
C SER A 131 -26.03 -25.65 17.36
N ASN A 132 -27.30 -25.79 17.00
CA ASN A 132 -28.15 -26.86 17.50
C ASN A 132 -28.07 -28.10 16.58
N SER A 133 -28.85 -29.14 16.88
CA SER A 133 -28.80 -30.40 16.13
C SER A 133 -29.14 -30.25 14.64
N SER A 134 -29.97 -29.26 14.29
CA SER A 134 -30.33 -28.94 12.90
C SER A 134 -29.30 -28.07 12.16
N GLY A 135 -28.32 -27.52 12.88
CA GLY A 135 -27.31 -26.59 12.34
C GLY A 135 -27.70 -25.11 12.45
N GLU A 136 -28.84 -24.79 13.05
CA GLU A 136 -29.23 -23.41 13.34
C GLU A 136 -28.29 -22.81 14.39
N LEU A 137 -27.84 -21.58 14.14
CA LEU A 137 -26.83 -20.91 14.95
C LEU A 137 -27.46 -20.06 16.06
N SER A 138 -26.91 -20.19 17.26
CA SER A 138 -27.19 -19.33 18.41
C SER A 138 -25.94 -18.53 18.75
N ILE A 139 -26.10 -17.21 18.80
CA ILE A 139 -25.01 -16.26 19.04
C ILE A 139 -25.21 -15.63 20.42
N LYS A 140 -24.17 -15.67 21.26
CA LYS A 140 -24.17 -15.09 22.60
C LYS A 140 -22.97 -14.18 22.81
N ASN A 141 -23.21 -13.00 23.37
CA ASN A 141 -22.19 -12.02 23.75
C ASN A 141 -22.55 -11.43 25.12
N LYS A 142 -21.54 -11.08 25.92
CA LYS A 142 -21.77 -10.44 27.23
C LYS A 142 -21.96 -8.92 27.16
N ASN A 143 -21.61 -8.31 26.04
CA ASN A 143 -21.71 -6.86 25.84
C ASN A 143 -22.95 -6.55 24.99
N ASN A 144 -24.01 -6.03 25.61
CA ASN A 144 -25.28 -5.72 24.94
C ASN A 144 -25.16 -4.68 23.80
N ASN A 145 -24.04 -3.95 23.72
CA ASN A 145 -23.79 -2.95 22.67
C ASN A 145 -23.12 -3.52 21.42
N LEU A 146 -22.70 -4.79 21.42
CA LEU A 146 -22.23 -5.46 20.19
C LEU A 146 -23.43 -5.82 19.31
N LYS A 147 -23.42 -5.36 18.07
CA LYS A 147 -24.39 -5.79 17.07
C LYS A 147 -23.80 -6.96 16.31
N VAL A 148 -24.52 -8.07 16.29
CA VAL A 148 -24.13 -9.26 15.52
C VAL A 148 -25.28 -9.59 14.57
N SER A 149 -24.97 -9.76 13.29
CA SER A 149 -25.90 -10.22 12.26
C SER A 149 -25.44 -11.54 11.67
N GLN A 150 -26.41 -12.33 11.19
CA GLN A 150 -26.19 -13.58 10.49
C GLN A 150 -26.96 -13.56 9.18
N THR A 151 -26.29 -13.94 8.09
CA THR A 151 -26.91 -14.16 6.77
C THR A 151 -26.68 -15.62 6.35
N PRO A 152 -27.71 -16.49 6.38
CA PRO A 152 -27.60 -17.86 5.90
C PRO A 152 -27.41 -17.93 4.38
N HIS A 153 -26.70 -18.95 3.90
CA HIS A 153 -26.55 -19.30 2.49
C HIS A 153 -27.05 -20.73 2.21
N ASP A 154 -27.51 -20.97 0.98
CA ASP A 154 -28.16 -22.23 0.57
C ASP A 154 -27.24 -23.47 0.65
N ASN A 155 -25.93 -23.27 0.68
CA ASN A 155 -24.92 -24.34 0.76
C ASN A 155 -24.55 -24.72 2.23
N GLY A 156 -25.31 -24.21 3.21
CA GLY A 156 -25.13 -24.49 4.63
C GLY A 156 -24.09 -23.60 5.33
N TRP A 157 -23.43 -22.70 4.59
CA TRP A 157 -22.62 -21.63 5.19
C TRP A 157 -23.50 -20.50 5.71
N SER A 158 -23.00 -19.76 6.70
CA SER A 158 -23.61 -18.53 7.19
C SER A 158 -22.53 -17.46 7.29
N LYS A 159 -22.79 -16.28 6.73
CA LYS A 159 -21.97 -15.10 6.96
C LYS A 159 -22.34 -14.51 8.31
N ILE A 160 -21.35 -14.26 9.15
CA ILE A 160 -21.48 -13.55 10.42
C ILE A 160 -20.84 -12.19 10.27
N GLU A 161 -21.51 -11.14 10.76
CA GLU A 161 -20.91 -9.81 10.89
C GLU A 161 -21.06 -9.32 12.33
N ILE A 162 -19.99 -8.77 12.90
CA ILE A 162 -19.94 -8.23 14.26
C ILE A 162 -19.46 -6.79 14.17
N ASP A 163 -20.30 -5.86 14.62
CA ASP A 163 -19.95 -4.45 14.75
C ASP A 163 -19.45 -4.16 16.17
N TYR A 164 -18.26 -3.59 16.24
CA TYR A 164 -17.61 -3.15 17.47
C TYR A 164 -17.57 -1.63 17.49
N ASP A 165 -18.33 -1.02 18.39
CA ASP A 165 -18.35 0.43 18.55
C ASP A 165 -17.49 0.87 19.75
N SER A 166 -16.74 1.96 19.60
CA SER A 166 -15.95 2.62 20.67
C SER A 166 -15.00 1.68 21.44
N VAL A 167 -14.11 0.99 20.73
CA VAL A 167 -13.26 -0.08 21.29
C VAL A 167 -12.00 0.41 22.02
N ASP A 168 -11.54 -0.36 23.03
CA ASP A 168 -10.24 -0.17 23.65
C ASP A 168 -9.10 -0.64 22.72
N ARG A 169 -8.44 0.32 22.07
CA ARG A 169 -7.36 0.12 21.10
C ARG A 169 -6.06 -0.42 21.69
N SER A 170 -5.94 -0.52 23.02
CA SER A 170 -4.78 -1.16 23.66
C SER A 170 -4.76 -2.69 23.45
N LYS A 171 -5.89 -3.30 23.05
CA LYS A 171 -6.04 -4.75 22.84
C LYS A 171 -6.05 -5.10 21.35
N LYS A 172 -4.91 -5.58 20.84
CA LYS A 172 -4.62 -5.65 19.39
C LYS A 172 -4.59 -7.07 18.82
N SER A 173 -5.46 -7.97 19.29
CA SER A 173 -5.46 -9.35 18.81
C SER A 173 -6.86 -9.83 18.48
N LEU A 174 -7.00 -10.40 17.29
CA LEU A 174 -8.13 -11.25 16.92
C LEU A 174 -7.76 -12.68 17.33
N ILE A 175 -8.65 -13.33 18.07
CA ILE A 175 -8.50 -14.72 18.48
C ILE A 175 -9.79 -15.46 18.11
N ILE A 176 -9.65 -16.58 17.41
CA ILE A 176 -10.75 -17.45 17.04
C ILE A 176 -10.44 -18.84 17.58
N SER A 177 -11.42 -19.44 18.25
CA SER A 177 -11.27 -20.75 18.88
C SER A 177 -12.43 -21.67 18.60
N GLY A 178 -12.15 -22.93 18.31
CA GLY A 178 -13.10 -24.01 18.51
C GLY A 178 -13.40 -24.14 20.00
N ILE A 179 -14.68 -24.34 20.33
CA ILE A 179 -15.13 -24.66 21.70
C ILE A 179 -16.22 -25.74 21.66
N GLY A 180 -16.15 -26.60 20.65
CA GLY A 180 -17.04 -27.72 20.45
C GLY A 180 -16.95 -28.73 21.60
N THR A 181 -17.98 -29.54 21.75
CA THR A 181 -18.04 -30.59 22.78
C THR A 181 -17.54 -31.94 22.27
N ASP A 182 -17.17 -32.03 20.99
CA ASP A 182 -16.83 -33.30 20.33
C ASP A 182 -15.69 -33.08 19.35
N ASP A 183 -14.59 -33.77 19.62
CA ASP A 183 -13.41 -33.78 18.78
C ASP A 183 -13.75 -34.42 17.43
N SER A 184 -13.30 -33.82 16.31
CA SER A 184 -13.45 -34.25 14.90
C SER A 184 -14.65 -33.71 14.10
N TYR A 185 -15.47 -32.85 14.71
CA TYR A 185 -16.63 -32.23 14.04
C TYR A 185 -16.81 -30.77 14.48
N GLY A 186 -15.80 -29.96 14.16
CA GLY A 186 -15.73 -28.55 14.54
C GLY A 186 -16.47 -27.58 13.64
N MET A 187 -16.53 -26.32 14.07
CA MET A 187 -17.02 -25.26 13.19
C MET A 187 -16.02 -25.07 12.03
N LEU A 188 -16.52 -25.08 10.79
CA LEU A 188 -15.75 -24.65 9.63
C LEU A 188 -15.71 -23.13 9.56
N LEU A 189 -14.58 -22.57 9.13
CA LEU A 189 -14.31 -21.14 9.09
C LEU A 189 -13.66 -20.75 7.77
N ASP A 190 -14.12 -19.64 7.20
CA ASP A 190 -13.64 -19.11 5.93
C ASP A 190 -13.89 -17.58 5.85
N SER A 191 -13.28 -16.91 4.87
CA SER A 191 -13.57 -15.53 4.44
C SER A 191 -13.54 -14.49 5.57
N ILE A 192 -12.51 -14.53 6.41
CA ILE A 192 -12.35 -13.61 7.54
C ILE A 192 -11.96 -12.23 7.02
N LYS A 193 -12.65 -11.19 7.47
CA LYS A 193 -12.39 -9.80 7.09
C LYS A 193 -12.64 -8.85 8.25
N LEU A 194 -11.68 -8.00 8.57
CA LEU A 194 -11.82 -6.94 9.57
C LEU A 194 -11.71 -5.58 8.87
N ILE A 195 -12.68 -4.71 9.10
CA ILE A 195 -12.66 -3.33 8.63
C ILE A 195 -12.73 -2.35 9.81
N ALA A 196 -12.00 -1.25 9.71
CA ALA A 196 -12.15 -0.06 10.53
C ALA A 196 -13.30 0.80 9.99
N LYS A 197 -14.16 1.29 10.88
CA LYS A 197 -15.33 2.12 10.64
C LYS A 197 -15.16 3.44 11.38
N ASP A 198 -15.21 4.55 10.67
CA ASP A 198 -15.32 5.86 11.32
C ASP A 198 -16.79 6.18 11.60
N ALA A 199 -17.01 7.05 12.60
CA ALA A 199 -18.31 7.30 13.21
C ALA A 199 -19.29 7.97 12.24
N ASN A 200 -19.96 7.17 11.41
CA ASN A 200 -21.32 7.29 10.90
C ASN A 200 -21.44 6.47 9.61
N ASP A 201 -21.73 5.18 9.73
CA ASP A 201 -22.25 4.43 8.59
C ASP A 201 -23.33 3.43 9.01
N THR A 202 -24.57 3.87 8.85
CA THR A 202 -25.74 3.00 8.70
C THR A 202 -26.25 3.26 7.30
N GLN A 203 -25.71 2.57 6.29
CA GLN A 203 -26.46 1.86 5.24
C GLN A 203 -25.52 0.88 4.49
N GLU A 204 -26.05 -0.29 4.14
CA GLU A 204 -25.37 -1.27 3.31
C GLU A 204 -24.98 -0.68 1.95
N SER A 205 -23.73 -0.91 1.52
CA SER A 205 -23.40 -0.92 0.10
C SER A 205 -22.63 -2.18 -0.25
N ASN A 206 -23.15 -2.90 -1.25
CA ASN A 206 -22.45 -3.93 -1.99
C ASN A 206 -21.30 -3.26 -2.78
N GLN A 207 -20.14 -3.06 -2.16
CA GLN A 207 -18.94 -2.61 -2.89
C GLN A 207 -17.67 -3.31 -2.38
N THR A 208 -16.91 -3.78 -3.36
CA THR A 208 -15.52 -4.25 -3.34
C THR A 208 -14.61 -3.29 -2.59
N ASN A 209 -13.54 -3.80 -1.95
CA ASN A 209 -12.51 -2.98 -1.28
C ASN A 209 -12.23 -1.71 -2.10
N PRO A 210 -12.47 -0.50 -1.57
CA PRO A 210 -11.95 0.68 -2.22
C PRO A 210 -10.43 0.55 -2.22
N LEU A 211 -9.85 0.63 -3.41
CA LEU A 211 -8.42 0.79 -3.56
C LEU A 211 -8.00 2.06 -2.77
N PRO A 212 -6.77 2.12 -2.21
CA PRO A 212 -6.26 3.32 -1.51
C PRO A 212 -6.55 4.62 -2.28
N ASP A 213 -6.69 5.75 -1.56
CA ASP A 213 -7.03 7.03 -2.18
C ASP A 213 -6.17 7.34 -3.42
N GLY A 214 -6.86 7.71 -4.49
CA GLY A 214 -6.25 7.97 -5.80
C GLY A 214 -5.99 6.72 -6.65
N ILE A 215 -6.07 5.49 -6.15
CA ILE A 215 -5.97 4.27 -6.95
C ILE A 215 -7.35 3.88 -7.49
N LEU A 216 -7.44 3.65 -8.80
CA LEU A 216 -8.69 3.34 -9.52
C LEU A 216 -8.75 1.93 -10.07
N LEU A 217 -7.58 1.28 -10.24
CA LEU A 217 -7.45 -0.10 -10.71
C LEU A 217 -6.15 -0.68 -10.16
N LYS A 218 -6.17 -1.95 -9.76
CA LYS A 218 -4.96 -2.76 -9.55
C LYS A 218 -5.20 -4.21 -9.95
N GLU A 219 -4.25 -4.82 -10.65
CA GLU A 219 -4.27 -6.20 -11.14
C GLU A 219 -2.85 -6.77 -11.24
N SER A 220 -2.56 -7.86 -10.51
CA SER A 220 -1.32 -8.64 -10.61
C SER A 220 -1.56 -10.06 -11.15
N PHE A 221 -2.79 -10.44 -11.50
CA PHE A 221 -3.17 -11.76 -12.02
C PHE A 221 -2.94 -12.96 -11.09
N GLU A 222 -2.30 -12.79 -9.94
CA GLU A 222 -1.95 -13.86 -9.00
C GLU A 222 -3.18 -14.64 -8.52
N ASN A 223 -4.29 -13.94 -8.25
CA ASN A 223 -5.52 -14.59 -7.77
C ASN A 223 -6.30 -15.33 -8.85
N LEU A 224 -5.94 -15.14 -10.12
CA LEU A 224 -6.61 -15.80 -11.24
C LEU A 224 -6.05 -17.20 -11.48
N ARG A 225 -4.94 -17.57 -10.85
CA ARG A 225 -4.28 -18.84 -11.15
C ARG A 225 -3.39 -19.44 -10.05
N ASP A 226 -3.77 -20.63 -9.60
CA ASP A 226 -3.03 -21.43 -8.60
C ASP A 226 -2.07 -22.48 -9.21
N LYS A 227 -2.43 -23.09 -10.34
CA LYS A 227 -1.69 -24.22 -10.94
C LYS A 227 -0.58 -23.79 -11.91
N LYS A 228 0.58 -24.45 -11.88
CA LYS A 228 1.63 -24.32 -12.92
C LYS A 228 1.07 -24.63 -14.32
N GLY A 229 1.64 -24.03 -15.37
CA GLY A 229 1.29 -24.33 -16.76
C GLY A 229 0.70 -23.14 -17.53
N TRP A 230 -0.26 -23.42 -18.42
CA TRP A 230 -1.00 -22.48 -19.26
C TRP A 230 -2.51 -22.53 -18.96
N HIS A 231 -3.23 -21.41 -18.96
CA HIS A 231 -4.68 -21.36 -18.73
C HIS A 231 -5.29 -20.18 -19.50
N ILE A 232 -6.37 -20.44 -20.24
CA ILE A 232 -7.03 -19.43 -21.09
C ILE A 232 -8.38 -19.07 -20.46
N LEU A 233 -8.58 -17.78 -20.19
CA LEU A 233 -9.79 -17.20 -19.65
C LEU A 233 -10.53 -16.40 -20.71
N LYS A 234 -11.83 -16.65 -20.91
CA LYS A 234 -12.67 -15.98 -21.91
C LYS A 234 -13.85 -15.27 -21.26
N GLY A 235 -14.35 -14.21 -21.89
CA GLY A 235 -15.51 -13.47 -21.41
C GLY A 235 -15.18 -12.60 -20.19
N SER A 236 -16.08 -12.58 -19.21
CA SER A 236 -15.91 -11.79 -17.98
C SER A 236 -15.03 -12.53 -16.98
N ILE A 237 -13.93 -11.90 -16.59
CA ILE A 237 -12.91 -12.40 -15.67
C ILE A 237 -12.89 -11.47 -14.47
N ARG A 238 -13.13 -12.00 -13.27
CA ARG A 238 -13.01 -11.23 -12.03
C ARG A 238 -11.57 -11.34 -11.53
N GLY A 239 -10.82 -10.26 -11.68
CA GLY A 239 -9.46 -10.12 -11.16
C GLY A 239 -9.42 -9.42 -9.82
N ASP A 240 -8.28 -8.82 -9.51
CA ASP A 240 -8.00 -8.30 -8.18
C ASP A 240 -8.90 -7.14 -7.80
N HIS A 241 -9.14 -7.00 -6.48
CA HIS A 241 -9.98 -5.94 -5.90
C HIS A 241 -11.40 -5.90 -6.52
N GLY A 242 -11.86 -7.02 -7.08
CA GLY A 242 -13.15 -7.14 -7.74
C GLY A 242 -13.24 -6.50 -9.12
N THR A 243 -12.10 -6.14 -9.72
CA THR A 243 -12.02 -5.66 -11.10
C THR A 243 -12.62 -6.70 -12.05
N VAL A 244 -13.51 -6.27 -12.94
CA VAL A 244 -14.07 -7.16 -13.98
C VAL A 244 -13.43 -6.84 -15.32
N TRP A 245 -12.53 -7.71 -15.75
CA TRP A 245 -11.96 -7.71 -17.08
C TRP A 245 -12.88 -8.42 -18.07
N LYS A 246 -12.95 -7.92 -19.29
CA LYS A 246 -13.56 -8.59 -20.44
C LYS A 246 -12.47 -8.97 -21.42
N SER A 247 -12.29 -10.27 -21.60
CA SER A 247 -11.45 -10.81 -22.67
C SER A 247 -12.31 -11.12 -23.90
N ASP A 248 -11.71 -10.98 -25.09
CA ASP A 248 -12.36 -11.36 -26.35
C ASP A 248 -12.38 -12.90 -26.55
N ASP A 249 -12.85 -13.33 -27.73
CA ASP A 249 -13.04 -14.75 -28.04
C ASP A 249 -11.71 -15.52 -28.15
N ASN A 250 -10.58 -14.82 -28.31
CA ASN A 250 -9.25 -15.42 -28.30
C ASN A 250 -8.86 -15.86 -26.88
N GLY A 251 -9.32 -15.12 -25.86
CA GLY A 251 -9.11 -15.43 -24.45
C GLY A 251 -7.75 -14.97 -23.93
N LEU A 252 -7.73 -14.52 -22.67
CA LEU A 252 -6.51 -14.11 -21.98
C LEU A 252 -5.79 -15.35 -21.49
N GLU A 253 -4.56 -15.54 -21.93
CA GLU A 253 -3.72 -16.58 -21.39
C GLU A 253 -2.98 -16.08 -20.16
N LEU A 254 -3.12 -16.81 -19.06
CA LEU A 254 -2.30 -16.62 -17.88
C LEU A 254 -1.26 -17.72 -17.83
N GLN A 255 -0.07 -17.43 -17.32
CA GLN A 255 1.03 -18.39 -17.20
C GLN A 255 1.61 -18.35 -15.80
N ARG A 256 2.06 -19.51 -15.32
CA ARG A 256 2.69 -19.64 -14.01
C ARG A 256 3.95 -20.51 -14.07
N GLU A 257 5.11 -19.88 -13.89
CA GLU A 257 6.44 -20.52 -13.89
C GLU A 257 6.73 -21.38 -15.15
N VAL A 258 6.35 -20.92 -16.35
CA VAL A 258 6.57 -21.70 -17.60
C VAL A 258 7.46 -21.01 -18.62
N VAL A 259 7.13 -19.79 -19.03
CA VAL A 259 7.85 -19.09 -20.12
C VAL A 259 8.85 -18.08 -19.58
N SER A 260 8.52 -17.47 -18.45
CA SER A 260 9.33 -16.50 -17.74
C SER A 260 8.94 -16.49 -16.27
N ASP A 261 9.86 -16.05 -15.42
CA ASP A 261 9.49 -15.53 -14.11
C ASP A 261 8.59 -14.30 -14.30
N SER A 262 7.59 -14.14 -13.44
CA SER A 262 6.68 -12.99 -13.41
C SER A 262 7.38 -11.72 -12.92
N ALA A 263 6.72 -10.56 -13.08
CA ALA A 263 7.30 -9.30 -12.63
C ALA A 263 7.33 -9.24 -11.10
N ASP A 264 6.22 -9.65 -10.49
CA ASP A 264 6.08 -10.03 -9.10
C ASP A 264 5.43 -11.43 -9.00
N GLY A 265 5.36 -12.01 -7.81
CA GLY A 265 4.63 -13.28 -7.64
C GLY A 265 5.05 -14.43 -8.56
N LYS A 266 4.08 -15.08 -9.19
CA LYS A 266 4.26 -16.31 -9.98
C LYS A 266 3.44 -16.36 -11.26
N VAL A 267 2.44 -15.48 -11.44
CA VAL A 267 1.49 -15.46 -12.54
C VAL A 267 1.69 -14.21 -13.38
N HIS A 268 1.52 -14.29 -14.69
CA HIS A 268 1.45 -13.12 -15.56
C HIS A 268 0.55 -13.42 -16.75
N ALA A 269 0.15 -12.38 -17.48
CA ALA A 269 -0.65 -12.52 -18.68
C ALA A 269 0.22 -12.54 -19.95
N GLU A 270 -0.15 -13.34 -20.95
CA GLU A 270 0.38 -13.24 -22.32
C GLU A 270 -0.74 -12.79 -23.26
N LEU A 271 -0.47 -11.72 -24.03
CA LEU A 271 -1.47 -11.09 -24.89
C LEU A 271 -1.51 -11.61 -26.34
N ASP A 272 -0.66 -12.58 -26.69
CA ASP A 272 -0.59 -13.12 -28.06
C ASP A 272 -0.03 -14.55 -28.11
N ALA A 273 -0.53 -15.42 -27.24
CA ALA A 273 -0.03 -16.80 -27.13
C ALA A 273 -0.47 -17.73 -28.27
N LYS A 274 -1.63 -17.44 -28.86
CA LYS A 274 -2.19 -18.14 -30.04
C LYS A 274 -2.82 -17.22 -31.07
N HIS A 275 -3.33 -16.09 -30.61
CA HIS A 275 -3.87 -15.00 -31.40
C HIS A 275 -3.80 -13.74 -30.53
N ASN A 276 -3.74 -12.58 -31.18
CA ASN A 276 -3.76 -11.30 -30.49
C ASN A 276 -5.01 -11.16 -29.63
N VAL A 277 -4.82 -11.00 -28.31
CA VAL A 277 -5.89 -10.90 -27.31
C VAL A 277 -6.19 -9.44 -27.02
N LYS A 278 -7.47 -9.15 -26.79
CA LYS A 278 -7.94 -7.89 -26.20
C LYS A 278 -8.51 -8.14 -24.80
N ILE A 279 -8.01 -7.41 -23.81
CA ILE A 279 -8.66 -7.27 -22.50
C ILE A 279 -9.13 -5.84 -22.28
N SER A 280 -10.23 -5.69 -21.56
CA SER A 280 -10.76 -4.37 -21.22
C SER A 280 -11.48 -4.34 -19.89
N THR A 281 -11.40 -3.22 -19.18
CA THR A 281 -12.15 -2.96 -17.96
C THR A 281 -12.70 -1.54 -17.98
N LYS A 282 -13.80 -1.31 -17.26
CA LYS A 282 -14.42 0.02 -17.14
C LYS A 282 -13.86 0.67 -15.89
N ILE A 283 -13.33 1.87 -16.04
CA ILE A 283 -12.84 2.71 -14.95
C ILE A 283 -13.94 3.71 -14.57
N THR A 284 -14.10 3.98 -13.27
CA THR A 284 -14.90 5.11 -12.80
C THR A 284 -13.96 6.32 -12.70
N PRO A 285 -14.05 7.31 -13.62
CA PRO A 285 -13.18 8.48 -13.57
C PRO A 285 -13.48 9.32 -12.33
N THR A 286 -12.44 9.85 -11.71
CA THR A 286 -12.54 10.87 -10.66
C THR A 286 -12.57 12.28 -11.24
N GLU A 287 -12.70 13.30 -10.40
CA GLU A 287 -12.55 14.71 -10.82
C GLU A 287 -11.12 15.10 -11.23
N ALA A 288 -10.12 14.27 -10.92
CA ALA A 288 -8.71 14.53 -11.25
C ALA A 288 -8.49 14.80 -12.75
N THR A 289 -7.63 15.78 -13.08
CA THR A 289 -7.24 16.09 -14.47
C THR A 289 -6.11 15.20 -14.96
N ASN A 290 -5.39 14.56 -14.04
CA ASN A 290 -4.18 13.80 -14.30
C ASN A 290 -4.33 12.34 -13.82
N TYR A 291 -3.82 11.40 -14.61
CA TYR A 291 -3.84 9.97 -14.31
C TYR A 291 -2.49 9.33 -14.62
N LYS A 292 -2.11 8.31 -13.84
CA LYS A 292 -0.91 7.51 -14.06
C LYS A 292 -1.30 6.04 -14.18
N LEU A 293 -1.03 5.43 -15.32
CA LEU A 293 -1.14 3.99 -15.54
C LEU A 293 0.26 3.38 -15.49
N SER A 294 0.51 2.46 -14.57
CA SER A 294 1.74 1.66 -14.54
C SER A 294 1.47 0.19 -14.77
N PHE A 295 2.43 -0.52 -15.36
CA PHE A 295 2.42 -1.97 -15.55
C PHE A 295 3.83 -2.46 -15.89
N ALA A 296 4.09 -3.74 -15.71
CA ALA A 296 5.33 -4.39 -16.13
C ALA A 296 5.13 -5.07 -17.50
N LEU A 297 6.12 -4.95 -18.38
CA LEU A 297 6.16 -5.64 -19.67
C LEU A 297 7.43 -6.45 -19.86
N LYS A 298 7.32 -7.58 -20.55
CA LYS A 298 8.47 -8.35 -21.03
C LYS A 298 8.21 -8.91 -22.44
N PRO A 299 9.05 -8.59 -23.44
CA PRO A 299 8.97 -9.21 -24.75
C PRO A 299 9.26 -10.70 -24.66
N ARG A 300 8.44 -11.51 -25.31
CA ARG A 300 8.69 -12.95 -25.40
C ARG A 300 9.71 -13.25 -26.48
N ASP A 301 10.62 -14.16 -26.16
CA ASP A 301 11.69 -14.58 -27.04
C ASP A 301 11.24 -15.70 -27.98
N LYS A 302 11.32 -15.44 -29.29
CA LYS A 302 11.15 -16.44 -30.34
C LYS A 302 12.51 -16.76 -30.96
N LYS A 303 13.21 -17.74 -30.38
CA LYS A 303 14.50 -18.26 -30.90
C LYS A 303 15.56 -17.16 -31.12
N GLY A 304 15.65 -16.20 -30.20
CA GLY A 304 16.57 -15.06 -30.25
C GLY A 304 15.98 -13.80 -30.88
N ASP A 305 14.73 -13.83 -31.36
CA ASP A 305 14.02 -12.66 -31.90
C ASP A 305 12.83 -12.29 -31.01
N LYS A 306 12.85 -11.05 -30.48
CA LYS A 306 11.78 -10.49 -29.65
C LYS A 306 10.89 -9.49 -30.41
N SER A 307 11.17 -9.22 -31.68
CA SER A 307 10.53 -8.16 -32.46
C SER A 307 9.04 -8.40 -32.79
N THR A 308 8.55 -9.60 -32.47
CA THR A 308 7.16 -10.02 -32.64
C THR A 308 6.26 -9.47 -31.54
N SER A 309 6.84 -9.14 -30.37
CA SER A 309 6.10 -8.66 -29.21
C SER A 309 5.68 -7.20 -29.38
N ALA A 310 4.38 -6.95 -29.38
CA ALA A 310 3.82 -5.61 -29.42
C ALA A 310 2.47 -5.51 -28.71
N ILE A 311 2.23 -4.37 -28.07
CA ILE A 311 1.04 -4.07 -27.29
C ILE A 311 0.50 -2.69 -27.64
N ARG A 312 -0.83 -2.54 -27.59
CA ARG A 312 -1.52 -1.27 -27.73
C ARG A 312 -2.41 -1.04 -26.52
N ILE A 313 -2.23 0.10 -25.88
CA ILE A 313 -3.03 0.57 -24.76
C ILE A 313 -3.92 1.71 -25.26
N ASN A 314 -5.20 1.67 -24.89
CA ASN A 314 -6.14 2.76 -25.09
C ASN A 314 -6.83 3.09 -23.76
N LEU A 315 -6.71 4.33 -23.34
CA LEU A 315 -7.38 4.88 -22.16
C LEU A 315 -7.71 6.34 -22.44
N PHE A 316 -8.93 6.79 -22.14
CA PHE A 316 -9.36 8.19 -22.39
C PHE A 316 -9.17 8.66 -23.84
N LYS A 317 -9.40 7.75 -24.80
CA LYS A 317 -9.16 7.91 -26.25
C LYS A 317 -7.68 8.09 -26.63
N GLN A 318 -6.77 8.07 -25.68
CA GLN A 318 -5.35 8.15 -25.92
C GLN A 318 -4.79 6.78 -26.26
N VAL A 319 -3.99 6.71 -27.32
CA VAL A 319 -3.43 5.45 -27.81
C VAL A 319 -1.92 5.48 -27.65
N VAL A 320 -1.39 4.51 -26.91
CA VAL A 320 0.04 4.23 -26.79
C VAL A 320 0.29 2.87 -27.42
N SER A 321 1.28 2.79 -28.32
CA SER A 321 1.73 1.52 -28.91
C SER A 321 3.17 1.28 -28.53
N ILE A 322 3.46 0.09 -28.01
CA ILE A 322 4.79 -0.32 -27.58
C ILE A 322 5.18 -1.55 -28.42
N ARG A 323 6.36 -1.51 -29.03
CA ARG A 323 6.88 -2.57 -29.88
C ARG A 323 8.30 -2.91 -29.46
N SER A 324 8.60 -4.19 -29.36
CA SER A 324 9.97 -4.64 -29.10
C SER A 324 10.81 -4.70 -30.38
N SER A 325 12.10 -4.44 -30.27
CA SER A 325 13.11 -4.74 -31.30
C SER A 325 13.51 -6.22 -31.22
N SER A 326 14.40 -6.67 -32.11
CA SER A 326 14.92 -8.04 -32.05
C SER A 326 15.72 -8.32 -30.77
N SER A 327 16.38 -7.31 -30.19
CA SER A 327 17.15 -7.44 -28.94
C SER A 327 16.27 -7.40 -27.68
N GLY A 328 15.00 -7.01 -27.79
CA GLY A 328 14.11 -6.84 -26.65
C GLY A 328 13.89 -5.38 -26.23
N GLU A 329 14.61 -4.43 -26.83
CA GLU A 329 14.45 -3.00 -26.54
C GLU A 329 13.04 -2.52 -26.93
N LEU A 330 12.39 -1.75 -26.05
CA LEU A 330 11.01 -1.30 -26.27
C LEU A 330 11.01 0.08 -26.93
N SER A 331 10.33 0.17 -28.07
CA SER A 331 10.03 1.42 -28.75
C SER A 331 8.60 1.85 -28.46
N ILE A 332 8.42 3.07 -27.98
CA ILE A 332 7.13 3.62 -27.58
C ILE A 332 6.69 4.65 -28.62
N LYS A 333 5.45 4.53 -29.10
CA LYS A 333 4.81 5.50 -29.99
C LYS A 333 3.53 6.02 -29.35
N ASN A 334 3.47 7.33 -29.17
CA ASN A 334 2.23 8.06 -28.95
C ASN A 334 2.18 9.26 -29.90
N LYS A 335 1.00 9.89 -30.03
CA LYS A 335 0.81 11.09 -30.86
C LYS A 335 0.32 12.29 -30.07
N ASN A 336 0.13 12.14 -28.76
CA ASN A 336 -0.42 13.18 -27.90
C ASN A 336 0.65 13.64 -26.92
N GLU A 337 0.97 14.93 -26.97
CA GLU A 337 1.91 15.61 -26.06
C GLU A 337 1.49 15.56 -24.60
N ASN A 338 0.18 15.45 -24.34
CA ASN A 338 -0.40 15.30 -23.00
C ASN A 338 -0.28 13.88 -22.43
N VAL A 339 0.39 12.98 -23.17
CA VAL A 339 0.69 11.64 -22.70
C VAL A 339 2.20 11.50 -22.65
N LYS A 340 2.75 11.24 -21.46
CA LYS A 340 4.18 11.00 -21.27
C LYS A 340 4.38 9.56 -20.83
N VAL A 341 5.28 8.86 -21.52
CA VAL A 341 5.58 7.46 -21.20
C VAL A 341 7.03 7.37 -20.73
N THR A 342 7.25 6.75 -19.57
CA THR A 342 8.56 6.39 -19.08
C THR A 342 8.71 4.88 -19.06
N GLN A 343 9.94 4.42 -19.23
CA GLN A 343 10.33 3.02 -19.14
C GLN A 343 11.52 2.90 -18.19
N THR A 344 11.42 1.98 -17.25
CA THR A 344 12.50 1.63 -16.33
C THR A 344 12.81 0.14 -16.48
N PRO A 345 13.95 -0.24 -17.07
CA PRO A 345 14.39 -1.64 -17.13
C PRO A 345 14.57 -2.23 -15.73
N GLN A 346 14.29 -3.52 -15.57
CA GLN A 346 14.48 -4.27 -14.33
C GLN A 346 15.42 -5.46 -14.56
N ASP A 347 16.13 -5.88 -13.50
CA ASP A 347 17.18 -6.90 -13.57
C ASP A 347 16.67 -8.30 -13.98
N ASN A 348 15.37 -8.57 -13.78
CA ASN A 348 14.70 -9.82 -14.16
C ASN A 348 14.24 -9.84 -15.65
N GLY A 349 14.67 -8.84 -16.44
CA GLY A 349 14.34 -8.70 -17.85
C GLY A 349 12.94 -8.14 -18.14
N TRP A 350 12.19 -7.76 -17.11
CA TRP A 350 10.99 -6.95 -17.25
C TRP A 350 11.35 -5.47 -17.41
N SER A 351 10.38 -4.67 -17.85
CA SER A 351 10.46 -3.22 -17.87
C SER A 351 9.20 -2.66 -17.24
N LYS A 352 9.35 -1.83 -16.22
CA LYS A 352 8.24 -1.04 -15.69
C LYS A 352 7.92 0.06 -16.69
N ILE A 353 6.67 0.14 -17.11
CA ILE A 353 6.14 1.20 -17.97
C ILE A 353 5.23 2.08 -17.13
N GLU A 354 5.38 3.39 -17.24
CA GLU A 354 4.47 4.35 -16.63
C GLU A 354 3.97 5.33 -17.69
N ILE A 355 2.66 5.46 -17.82
CA ILE A 355 1.98 6.36 -18.74
C ILE A 355 1.26 7.42 -17.92
N ASN A 356 1.72 8.66 -18.01
CA ASN A 356 1.11 9.82 -17.39
C ASN A 356 0.21 10.50 -18.42
N TYR A 357 -1.06 10.68 -18.07
CA TYR A 357 -2.08 11.36 -18.86
C TYR A 357 -2.42 12.69 -18.19
N SER A 358 -2.34 13.79 -18.94
CA SER A 358 -2.67 15.14 -18.46
C SER A 358 -3.79 15.78 -19.27
N ASP A 359 -4.67 16.54 -18.62
CA ASP A 359 -5.73 17.32 -19.29
C ASP A 359 -6.56 16.54 -20.32
N ILE A 360 -6.87 15.28 -19.98
CA ILE A 360 -7.51 14.33 -20.89
C ILE A 360 -9.03 14.31 -20.78
N ASN A 361 -9.70 14.17 -21.92
CA ASN A 361 -11.16 14.05 -22.00
C ASN A 361 -11.64 12.66 -21.52
N LYS A 362 -12.40 12.65 -20.43
CA LYS A 362 -12.88 11.43 -19.73
C LYS A 362 -14.10 10.74 -20.38
N SER A 363 -14.56 11.21 -21.55
CA SER A 363 -15.75 10.66 -22.25
C SER A 363 -15.63 9.18 -22.64
N ASN A 364 -14.42 8.62 -22.66
CA ASN A 364 -14.19 7.18 -22.78
C ASN A 364 -13.37 6.68 -21.59
N ASN A 365 -14.01 5.94 -20.69
CA ASN A 365 -13.42 5.46 -19.44
C ASN A 365 -13.10 3.97 -19.47
N ALA A 366 -13.01 3.35 -20.64
CA ALA A 366 -12.53 1.97 -20.75
C ALA A 366 -11.00 1.96 -20.86
N LEU A 367 -10.33 1.22 -19.96
CA LEU A 367 -8.96 0.77 -20.20
C LEU A 367 -9.03 -0.44 -21.14
N VAL A 368 -8.37 -0.34 -22.28
CA VAL A 368 -8.28 -1.42 -23.26
C VAL A 368 -6.82 -1.71 -23.54
N ILE A 369 -6.44 -2.98 -23.38
CA ILE A 369 -5.09 -3.46 -23.64
C ILE A 369 -5.18 -4.56 -24.68
N ARG A 370 -4.34 -4.50 -25.72
CA ARG A 370 -4.37 -5.44 -26.83
C ARG A 370 -2.98 -5.88 -27.26
N GLY A 371 -2.80 -7.17 -27.51
CA GLY A 371 -1.74 -7.66 -28.38
C GLY A 371 -1.88 -7.07 -29.78
N ILE A 372 -0.77 -6.62 -30.37
CA ILE A 372 -0.69 -6.22 -31.78
C ILE A 372 0.59 -6.77 -32.43
N GLY A 373 1.04 -7.91 -31.91
CA GLY A 373 2.20 -8.63 -32.41
C GLY A 373 1.99 -9.08 -33.85
N LYS A 374 3.10 -9.29 -34.58
CA LYS A 374 3.02 -9.83 -35.94
C LYS A 374 2.83 -11.35 -35.95
N ASP A 375 3.19 -12.02 -34.85
CA ASP A 375 3.14 -13.47 -34.73
C ASP A 375 2.20 -13.88 -33.60
N ASP A 376 1.21 -14.67 -33.98
CA ASP A 376 0.13 -15.22 -33.15
C ASP A 376 0.63 -16.31 -32.15
N SER A 377 1.85 -16.21 -31.62
CA SER A 377 2.41 -17.23 -30.71
C SER A 377 3.50 -16.76 -29.76
N TYR A 378 3.94 -15.51 -29.84
CA TYR A 378 5.03 -14.97 -29.02
C TYR A 378 4.75 -13.51 -28.69
N GLY A 379 3.80 -13.32 -27.78
CA GLY A 379 3.26 -12.03 -27.39
C GLY A 379 4.03 -11.28 -26.33
N MET A 380 3.63 -10.04 -26.12
CA MET A 380 4.09 -9.28 -24.95
C MET A 380 3.51 -9.92 -23.67
N LEU A 381 4.37 -10.15 -22.69
CA LEU A 381 3.96 -10.50 -21.34
C LEU A 381 3.59 -9.22 -20.58
N LEU A 382 2.54 -9.30 -19.76
CA LEU A 382 1.96 -8.18 -19.03
C LEU A 382 1.71 -8.56 -17.57
N ASP A 383 2.05 -7.65 -16.67
CA ASP A 383 1.88 -7.83 -15.23
C ASP A 383 1.68 -6.49 -14.50
N ASP A 384 1.33 -6.53 -13.21
CA ASP A 384 1.35 -5.39 -12.29
C ASP A 384 0.61 -4.12 -12.76
N ILE A 385 -0.60 -4.26 -13.31
CA ILE A 385 -1.38 -3.14 -13.81
C ILE A 385 -1.90 -2.32 -12.62
N GLU A 386 -1.63 -1.02 -12.63
CA GLU A 386 -2.16 -0.08 -11.65
C GLU A 386 -2.56 1.22 -12.35
N LEU A 387 -3.79 1.69 -12.14
CA LEU A 387 -4.23 3.01 -12.56
C LEU A 387 -4.47 3.86 -11.33
N ARG A 388 -3.85 5.04 -11.29
CA ARG A 388 -4.13 6.05 -10.28
C ARG A 388 -4.64 7.33 -10.94
N SER A 389 -5.63 7.98 -10.33
CA SER A 389 -5.79 9.41 -10.46
C SER A 389 -4.82 10.10 -9.53
N SER A 390 -4.00 10.99 -10.05
CA SER A 390 -3.34 11.95 -9.18
C SER A 390 -4.35 13.04 -8.88
N THR A 391 -4.78 13.15 -7.62
CA THR A 391 -5.15 14.45 -7.03
C THR A 391 -3.91 15.31 -6.89
N GLN A 392 -3.18 15.49 -8.00
CA GLN A 392 -2.58 16.79 -8.19
C GLN A 392 -3.78 17.69 -8.43
N GLU A 393 -4.26 18.32 -7.36
CA GLU A 393 -4.42 19.76 -7.46
C GLU A 393 -3.21 20.23 -8.26
N ASN A 394 -3.47 20.87 -9.39
CA ASN A 394 -2.46 21.64 -10.08
C ASN A 394 -1.95 22.68 -9.07
N ASN A 395 -1.08 22.29 -8.15
CA ASN A 395 -0.25 23.19 -7.40
C ASN A 395 0.71 23.70 -8.45
N ALA A 396 0.28 24.79 -9.09
CA ALA A 396 1.15 25.71 -9.77
C ALA A 396 2.46 25.78 -8.97
N THR A 397 3.59 25.63 -9.65
CA THR A 397 4.92 25.77 -9.08
C THR A 397 4.92 26.98 -8.13
N GLU A 398 4.96 26.69 -6.83
CA GLU A 398 4.92 27.72 -5.80
C GLU A 398 6.34 28.28 -5.69
N VAL A 399 6.50 29.56 -6.00
CA VAL A 399 7.80 30.24 -5.92
C VAL A 399 7.84 31.07 -4.65
N ILE A 400 8.69 30.69 -3.70
CA ILE A 400 8.92 31.44 -2.45
C ILE A 400 10.37 31.92 -2.46
N HIS A 401 10.61 33.22 -2.26
CA HIS A 401 11.95 33.83 -2.28
C HIS A 401 12.75 33.59 -3.58
N GLY A 402 12.06 33.46 -4.71
CA GLY A 402 12.69 33.13 -5.99
C GLY A 402 13.12 31.67 -6.13
N HIS A 403 12.82 30.83 -5.13
CA HIS A 403 13.02 29.39 -5.16
C HIS A 403 11.73 28.69 -5.56
N THR A 404 11.81 27.79 -6.55
CA THR A 404 10.66 27.01 -7.01
C THR A 404 10.53 25.76 -6.15
N LEU A 405 9.48 25.68 -5.34
CA LEU A 405 9.25 24.54 -4.48
C LEU A 405 8.85 23.30 -5.29
N PRO A 406 9.26 22.10 -4.84
CA PRO A 406 8.72 20.87 -5.38
C PRO A 406 7.21 20.80 -5.13
N PRO A 407 6.49 19.97 -5.89
CA PRO A 407 5.10 19.64 -5.60
C PRO A 407 4.95 19.14 -4.15
N GLU A 408 3.83 19.46 -3.50
CA GLU A 408 3.54 18.89 -2.20
C GLU A 408 3.36 17.36 -2.34
N PRO A 409 4.18 16.55 -1.66
CA PRO A 409 4.12 15.11 -1.85
C PRO A 409 2.90 14.54 -1.13
N ASP A 410 2.29 13.51 -1.71
CA ASP A 410 1.25 12.75 -1.05
C ASP A 410 1.80 12.16 0.28
N PRO A 411 1.14 12.38 1.43
CA PRO A 411 1.67 11.94 2.73
C PRO A 411 1.87 10.42 2.82
N THR A 412 1.06 9.61 2.13
CA THR A 412 1.18 8.16 2.13
C THR A 412 2.41 7.72 1.34
N ILE A 413 2.64 8.28 0.15
CA ILE A 413 3.86 8.02 -0.63
C ILE A 413 5.10 8.53 0.12
N ASN A 414 5.00 9.73 0.68
CA ASN A 414 6.10 10.36 1.41
C ASN A 414 6.49 9.60 2.68
N ASN A 415 5.56 8.87 3.30
CA ASN A 415 5.86 8.06 4.48
C ASN A 415 6.11 6.57 4.17
N ALA A 416 5.98 6.16 2.90
CA ALA A 416 6.23 4.78 2.48
C ALA A 416 7.72 4.38 2.56
N THR A 417 8.64 5.35 2.59
CA THR A 417 10.08 5.12 2.74
C THR A 417 10.67 6.03 3.83
N LEU A 418 11.80 5.62 4.41
CA LEU A 418 12.57 6.47 5.33
C LEU A 418 12.96 7.79 4.64
N GLY A 419 13.35 7.68 3.36
CA GLY A 419 13.77 8.77 2.50
C GLY A 419 12.67 9.76 2.10
N GLY A 420 11.41 9.33 2.09
CA GLY A 420 10.30 10.09 1.51
C GLY A 420 10.48 10.45 0.04
N VAL A 421 9.73 11.43 -0.43
CA VAL A 421 9.81 11.95 -1.81
C VAL A 421 10.76 13.14 -1.84
N ASP A 422 11.77 13.09 -2.70
CA ASP A 422 12.66 14.21 -3.07
C ASP A 422 12.61 14.32 -4.60
N SER A 423 11.66 15.12 -5.10
CA SER A 423 11.35 15.19 -6.54
C SER A 423 12.39 15.99 -7.32
N ASN A 424 13.10 16.91 -6.65
CA ASN A 424 14.11 17.78 -7.27
C ASN A 424 15.56 17.27 -7.07
N GLY A 425 15.75 16.21 -6.28
CA GLY A 425 17.03 15.56 -6.04
C GLY A 425 18.00 16.41 -5.24
N ASN A 426 17.50 17.33 -4.39
CA ASN A 426 18.34 18.25 -3.63
C ASN A 426 18.86 17.66 -2.30
N GLY A 427 18.48 16.41 -1.99
CA GLY A 427 18.85 15.71 -0.76
C GLY A 427 17.94 16.01 0.43
N VAL A 428 16.83 16.73 0.23
CA VAL A 428 15.82 17.06 1.24
C VAL A 428 14.46 16.58 0.73
N ARG A 429 13.67 15.98 1.63
CA ARG A 429 12.28 15.63 1.31
C ARG A 429 11.46 16.86 0.91
N ASP A 430 10.62 16.69 -0.10
CA ASP A 430 9.74 17.74 -0.63
C ASP A 430 8.87 18.36 0.48
N ASP A 431 8.33 17.57 1.42
CA ASP A 431 7.51 18.11 2.52
C ASP A 431 8.32 18.91 3.54
N VAL A 432 9.58 18.52 3.78
CA VAL A 432 10.50 19.22 4.68
C VAL A 432 10.96 20.53 4.06
N GLU A 433 11.36 20.51 2.78
CA GLU A 433 11.73 21.71 2.02
C GLU A 433 10.59 22.73 2.03
N ARG A 434 9.38 22.29 1.67
CA ARG A 434 8.19 23.16 1.66
C ARG A 434 7.90 23.74 3.04
N ALA A 435 8.02 22.94 4.10
CA ALA A 435 7.81 23.39 5.47
C ALA A 435 8.82 24.47 5.91
N ILE A 436 10.09 24.35 5.51
CA ILE A 436 11.13 25.36 5.76
C ILE A 436 10.80 26.66 5.00
N TYR A 437 10.59 26.59 3.69
CA TYR A 437 10.34 27.79 2.87
C TYR A 437 9.04 28.51 3.23
N LYS A 438 7.98 27.79 3.62
CA LYS A 438 6.71 28.41 4.04
C LYS A 438 6.79 29.09 5.42
N LYS A 439 7.76 28.70 6.26
CA LYS A 439 7.86 29.19 7.64
C LYS A 439 8.85 30.34 7.81
N TYR A 440 9.92 30.37 7.01
CA TYR A 440 11.02 31.32 7.18
C TYR A 440 11.12 32.26 5.98
N ASP A 441 10.93 33.55 6.22
CA ASP A 441 11.02 34.60 5.19
C ASP A 441 12.47 34.98 4.84
N ASN A 442 13.41 34.67 5.74
CA ASN A 442 14.80 35.06 5.61
C ASN A 442 15.60 34.01 4.81
N LYS A 443 16.18 34.44 3.69
CA LYS A 443 16.96 33.57 2.80
C LYS A 443 18.12 32.87 3.51
N LEU A 444 18.81 33.53 4.45
CA LEU A 444 19.91 32.94 5.20
C LEU A 444 19.42 31.84 6.16
N ASP A 445 18.30 32.07 6.84
CA ASP A 445 17.69 31.04 7.70
C ASP A 445 17.29 29.82 6.87
N VAL A 446 16.66 30.05 5.71
CA VAL A 446 16.24 28.97 4.81
C VAL A 446 17.42 28.11 4.37
N VAL A 447 18.51 28.69 3.85
CA VAL A 447 19.64 27.89 3.36
C VAL A 447 20.35 27.12 4.48
N VAL A 448 20.47 27.70 5.67
CA VAL A 448 21.05 27.02 6.84
C VAL A 448 20.18 25.85 7.30
N LEU A 449 18.87 26.04 7.36
CA LEU A 449 17.92 24.98 7.74
C LEU A 449 17.83 23.88 6.67
N MET A 450 18.01 24.23 5.39
CA MET A 450 18.10 23.26 4.31
C MET A 450 19.36 22.39 4.41
N ASP A 451 20.51 22.95 4.80
CA ASP A 451 21.73 22.15 5.03
C ASP A 451 21.56 21.18 6.21
N GLU A 452 20.93 21.63 7.30
CA GLU A 452 20.58 20.77 8.43
C GLU A 452 19.62 19.65 8.00
N ALA A 453 18.61 20.00 7.19
CA ALA A 453 17.66 19.02 6.66
C ALA A 453 18.36 17.98 5.77
N LYS A 454 19.30 18.40 4.89
CA LYS A 454 20.12 17.49 4.07
C LYS A 454 20.93 16.54 4.95
N PHE A 455 21.59 17.05 5.99
CA PHE A 455 22.33 16.24 6.95
C PHE A 455 21.40 15.21 7.61
N ASN A 456 20.29 15.66 8.20
CA ASN A 456 19.32 14.78 8.87
C ASN A 456 18.77 13.71 7.92
N GLN A 457 18.50 14.07 6.66
CA GLN A 457 18.02 13.14 5.65
C GLN A 457 19.02 12.01 5.37
N ARG A 458 20.32 12.33 5.30
CA ARG A 458 21.38 11.33 5.11
C ARG A 458 21.48 10.34 6.25
N THR A 459 21.27 10.77 7.51
CA THR A 459 21.26 9.84 8.67
C THR A 459 20.19 8.74 8.53
N MET A 460 19.13 8.99 7.75
CA MET A 460 18.04 8.05 7.55
C MET A 460 18.19 7.17 6.31
N VAL A 461 18.76 7.72 5.22
CA VAL A 461 18.81 7.05 3.91
C VAL A 461 20.09 6.24 3.72
N GLU A 462 21.21 6.72 4.26
CA GLU A 462 22.50 6.06 4.04
C GLU A 462 22.71 4.81 4.93
N PRO A 463 23.58 3.88 4.50
CA PRO A 463 23.98 2.75 5.32
C PRO A 463 24.58 3.20 6.66
N ILE A 464 24.24 2.52 7.74
CA ILE A 464 24.75 2.83 9.08
C ILE A 464 26.27 2.69 9.19
N SER A 465 26.88 1.88 8.31
CA SER A 465 28.34 1.77 8.18
C SER A 465 29.01 3.09 7.83
N ASN A 466 28.27 4.04 7.25
CA ASN A 466 28.77 5.36 6.86
C ASN A 466 28.62 6.40 7.98
N ALA A 467 28.19 6.02 9.20
CA ALA A 467 27.92 6.98 10.27
C ALA A 467 29.09 7.95 10.55
N GLN A 468 30.33 7.45 10.52
CA GLN A 468 31.54 8.28 10.70
C GLN A 468 31.82 9.25 9.55
N GLU A 469 31.32 8.98 8.36
CA GLU A 469 31.39 9.90 7.23
C GLU A 469 30.29 10.96 7.37
N ILE A 470 29.05 10.52 7.60
CA ILE A 470 27.87 11.38 7.77
C ILE A 470 28.06 12.39 8.91
N VAL A 471 28.70 11.99 10.02
CA VAL A 471 28.94 12.91 11.15
C VAL A 471 29.86 14.08 10.78
N LYS A 472 30.74 13.95 9.77
CA LYS A 472 31.59 15.06 9.32
C LYS A 472 30.76 16.20 8.74
N ASP A 473 29.64 15.88 8.10
CA ASP A 473 28.72 16.88 7.57
C ASP A 473 27.93 17.57 8.70
N SER A 474 27.60 16.84 9.77
CA SER A 474 27.08 17.42 11.01
C SER A 474 28.08 18.43 11.59
N THR A 475 29.34 18.02 11.75
CA THR A 475 30.41 18.88 12.27
C THR A 475 30.58 20.12 11.40
N LYS A 476 30.56 19.97 10.08
CA LYS A 476 30.68 21.07 9.12
C LYS A 476 29.50 22.05 9.25
N THR A 477 28.27 21.53 9.31
CA THR A 477 27.04 22.32 9.47
C THR A 477 27.05 23.09 10.81
N GLY A 478 27.40 22.42 11.91
CA GLY A 478 27.52 23.05 13.23
C GLY A 478 28.63 24.11 13.31
N ASN A 479 29.78 23.88 12.66
CA ASN A 479 30.85 24.88 12.57
C ASN A 479 30.40 26.13 11.79
N CYS A 480 29.64 25.96 10.70
CA CYS A 480 29.04 27.08 9.98
C CYS A 480 28.03 27.83 10.84
N GLU A 481 27.16 27.13 11.59
CA GLU A 481 26.20 27.77 12.49
C GLU A 481 26.91 28.63 13.55
N LEU A 482 27.96 28.09 14.18
CA LEU A 482 28.74 28.82 15.18
C LEU A 482 29.45 30.05 14.58
N TYR A 483 29.94 29.94 13.34
CA TYR A 483 30.44 31.08 12.58
C TYR A 483 29.36 32.17 12.39
N LEU A 484 28.14 31.79 11.99
CA LEU A 484 27.02 32.72 11.81
C LEU A 484 26.56 33.36 13.13
N ILE A 485 26.56 32.60 14.24
CA ILE A 485 26.27 33.10 15.59
C ILE A 485 27.33 34.13 16.02
N ASN A 486 28.60 33.90 15.70
CA ASN A 486 29.66 34.87 15.97
C ASN A 486 29.46 36.16 15.16
N LEU A 487 29.13 36.07 13.86
CA LEU A 487 28.78 37.24 13.05
C LEU A 487 27.59 38.02 13.63
N LYS A 488 26.57 37.31 14.12
CA LYS A 488 25.41 37.91 14.81
C LYS A 488 25.81 38.63 16.09
N SER A 489 26.64 37.99 16.91
CA SER A 489 27.12 38.54 18.18
C SER A 489 28.02 39.76 17.97
N SER A 490 28.74 39.82 16.85
CA SER A 490 29.51 41.00 16.41
C SER A 490 28.64 42.10 15.78
N GLY A 491 27.32 41.90 15.67
CA GLY A 491 26.39 42.86 15.06
C GLY A 491 26.41 42.91 13.54
N VAL A 492 27.20 42.04 12.90
CA VAL A 492 27.45 42.04 11.45
C VAL A 492 26.22 41.56 10.66
N THR A 493 25.52 40.54 11.15
CA THR A 493 24.29 40.01 10.51
C THR A 493 22.99 40.57 11.12
N GLY A 494 23.06 41.30 12.24
CA GLY A 494 21.88 41.70 13.03
C GLY A 494 21.14 40.49 13.64
N ASN A 495 19.85 40.64 14.00
CA ASN A 495 19.01 39.54 14.55
C ASN A 495 18.59 38.47 13.51
N LYS A 496 19.22 38.43 12.34
CA LYS A 496 18.77 37.71 11.13
C LYS A 496 19.08 36.21 11.09
N VAL A 497 19.61 35.63 12.16
CA VAL A 497 19.86 34.18 12.22
C VAL A 497 19.06 33.61 13.37
N ILE A 498 18.06 32.79 13.05
CA ILE A 498 17.29 31.98 13.99
C ILE A 498 17.67 30.52 13.74
N SER A 499 18.52 29.95 14.59
CA SER A 499 18.65 28.49 14.60
C SER A 499 17.48 27.89 15.35
N ASN A 500 16.61 27.22 14.61
CA ASN A 500 15.51 26.43 15.17
C ASN A 500 15.62 25.01 14.64
N MET A 501 16.79 24.40 14.87
CA MET A 501 17.11 23.03 14.46
C MET A 501 16.06 22.04 14.97
N LYS A 502 15.53 22.28 16.18
CA LYS A 502 14.42 21.50 16.73
C LYS A 502 13.19 21.46 15.83
N TYR A 503 12.89 22.55 15.09
CA TYR A 503 11.82 22.53 14.12
C TYR A 503 12.13 21.59 12.95
N VAL A 504 13.35 21.67 12.39
CA VAL A 504 13.81 20.81 11.30
C VAL A 504 13.83 19.34 11.74
N ASP A 505 14.30 19.04 12.94
CA ASP A 505 14.27 17.69 13.52
C ASP A 505 12.83 17.16 13.59
N ASN A 506 11.89 17.97 14.08
CA ASN A 506 10.49 17.54 14.23
C ASN A 506 9.80 17.23 12.90
N ILE A 507 10.07 18.01 11.84
CA ILE A 507 9.49 17.77 10.51
C ILE A 507 10.22 16.66 9.75
N THR A 508 11.51 16.48 10.01
CA THR A 508 12.34 15.47 9.36
C THR A 508 12.11 14.09 9.98
N PHE A 509 12.19 13.97 11.30
CA PHE A 509 11.99 12.73 12.07
C PHE A 509 10.52 12.55 12.52
N ASN A 510 9.58 12.84 11.63
CA ASN A 510 8.14 12.87 11.92
C ASN A 510 7.44 11.50 11.96
N THR A 511 8.17 10.38 11.82
CA THR A 511 7.63 9.02 11.96
C THR A 511 8.46 8.17 12.93
N PRO A 512 7.85 7.17 13.61
CA PRO A 512 8.58 6.27 14.51
C PRO A 512 9.77 5.57 13.85
N GLU A 513 9.64 5.18 12.58
CA GLU A 513 10.69 4.51 11.81
C GLU A 513 11.89 5.43 11.57
N ARG A 514 11.64 6.71 11.28
CA ARG A 514 12.69 7.73 11.10
C ARG A 514 13.40 8.04 12.40
N VAL A 515 12.66 8.19 13.49
CA VAL A 515 13.24 8.35 14.84
C VAL A 515 14.11 7.15 15.20
N LYS A 516 13.62 5.92 14.98
CA LYS A 516 14.40 4.71 15.24
C LYS A 516 15.70 4.67 14.44
N LYS A 517 15.64 4.98 13.14
CA LYS A 517 16.81 5.01 12.26
C LYS A 517 17.87 6.03 12.73
N TYR A 518 17.42 7.20 13.18
CA TYR A 518 18.30 8.22 13.76
C TYR A 518 18.93 7.75 15.09
N LEU A 519 18.19 7.04 15.94
CA LEU A 519 18.74 6.42 17.15
C LEU A 519 19.80 5.36 16.83
N ASP A 520 19.58 4.55 15.79
CA ASP A 520 20.58 3.58 15.33
C ASP A 520 21.86 4.29 14.86
N TYR A 521 21.74 5.37 14.08
CA TYR A 521 22.86 6.23 13.67
C TYR A 521 23.63 6.78 14.89
N ASN A 522 22.93 7.35 15.87
CA ASN A 522 23.56 7.86 17.10
C ASN A 522 24.26 6.75 17.90
N GLN A 523 23.67 5.57 17.97
CA GLN A 523 24.27 4.41 18.63
C GLN A 523 25.55 3.97 17.92
N ALA A 524 25.62 4.04 16.58
CA ALA A 524 26.82 3.72 15.81
C ALA A 524 27.98 4.70 16.06
N LEU A 525 27.68 5.92 16.52
CA LEU A 525 28.67 6.93 16.93
C LEU A 525 29.00 6.89 18.42
N SER A 526 28.36 6.00 19.20
CA SER A 526 28.56 5.98 20.65
C SER A 526 30.04 5.77 21.03
N GLY A 527 30.52 6.57 21.98
CA GLY A 527 31.90 6.51 22.49
C GLY A 527 32.92 7.37 21.73
N GLY A 528 32.56 8.02 20.62
CA GLY A 528 33.43 8.97 19.92
C GLY A 528 33.20 10.44 20.29
N VAL A 529 34.17 11.30 19.91
CA VAL A 529 34.08 12.77 20.02
C VAL A 529 34.20 13.34 18.60
N TYR A 530 33.19 14.09 18.16
CA TYR A 530 33.02 14.48 16.75
C TYR A 530 32.94 16.02 16.54
N GLY A 531 33.47 16.80 17.47
CA GLY A 531 33.56 18.27 17.34
C GLY A 531 34.87 18.72 16.69
N GLY A 532 34.79 19.80 15.90
CA GLY A 532 35.97 20.49 15.38
C GLY A 532 36.53 21.53 16.38
N PRO A 533 37.82 21.91 16.29
CA PRO A 533 38.38 23.03 17.04
C PRO A 533 37.68 24.36 16.67
N ILE A 534 37.73 25.34 17.57
CA ILE A 534 37.15 26.69 17.36
C ILE A 534 37.68 27.36 16.08
N SER A 535 38.90 27.04 15.65
CA SER A 535 39.48 27.52 14.39
C SER A 535 38.66 27.17 13.16
N ASP A 536 37.84 26.12 13.23
CA ASP A 536 37.04 25.62 12.12
C ASP A 536 35.69 26.34 12.00
N TRP A 537 35.35 27.20 12.97
CA TRP A 537 34.13 28.04 12.96
C TRP A 537 34.33 29.24 12.04
N ASN A 538 34.48 28.96 10.75
CA ASN A 538 34.80 29.95 9.74
C ASN A 538 33.94 29.75 8.48
N ARG A 539 34.01 30.72 7.57
CA ARG A 539 33.25 30.75 6.32
C ARG A 539 33.41 29.49 5.45
N GLN A 540 34.54 28.79 5.52
CA GLN A 540 34.80 27.58 4.73
C GLN A 540 34.03 26.36 5.25
N ALA A 541 33.56 26.40 6.49
CA ALA A 541 32.66 25.39 7.02
C ALA A 541 31.25 25.49 6.42
N CYS A 542 30.87 26.63 5.86
CA CYS A 542 29.54 26.79 5.27
C CYS A 542 29.43 26.11 3.90
N SER A 543 28.20 25.74 3.52
CA SER A 543 27.89 25.32 2.15
C SER A 543 28.08 26.46 1.15
N GLU A 544 28.18 26.11 -0.13
CA GLU A 544 28.28 27.11 -1.20
C GLU A 544 27.03 28.00 -1.23
N GLU A 545 25.85 27.46 -0.93
CA GLU A 545 24.60 28.19 -0.88
C GLU A 545 24.57 29.21 0.27
N VAL A 546 25.02 28.83 1.46
CA VAL A 546 25.15 29.77 2.60
C VAL A 546 26.16 30.87 2.26
N VAL A 547 27.32 30.50 1.69
CA VAL A 547 28.36 31.45 1.29
C VAL A 547 27.82 32.47 0.27
N LYS A 548 27.07 32.00 -0.73
CA LYS A 548 26.46 32.88 -1.74
C LYS A 548 25.46 33.86 -1.12
N VAL A 549 24.63 33.42 -0.18
CA VAL A 549 23.70 34.31 0.52
C VAL A 549 24.43 35.36 1.36
N LEU A 550 25.54 34.99 2.01
CA LEU A 550 26.38 35.95 2.72
C LEU A 550 26.97 37.02 1.76
N GLU A 551 27.44 36.62 0.59
CA GLU A 551 27.94 37.57 -0.43
C GLU A 551 26.86 38.53 -0.93
N GLU A 552 25.65 38.02 -1.18
CA GLU A 552 24.48 38.86 -1.53
C GLU A 552 24.10 39.85 -0.42
N MET A 553 24.42 39.53 0.83
CA MET A 553 24.25 40.41 2.00
C MET A 553 25.43 41.37 2.22
N GLY A 554 26.51 41.26 1.44
CA GLY A 554 27.72 42.06 1.56
C GLY A 554 28.67 41.60 2.68
N LEU A 555 28.67 40.30 3.00
CA LEU A 555 29.41 39.69 4.12
C LEU A 555 30.51 38.69 3.69
#